data_AF-A0A7S1D061-F1
#
_entry.id   AF-A0A7S1D061-F1
#
_cell.length_a   1.000
_cell.length_b   1.000
_cell.length_c   1.000
_cell.angle_alpha   90.00
_cell.angle_beta   90.00
_cell.angle_gamma   90.00
#
_symmetry.space_group_name_H-M   'P 1'
#
loop_
_entity.id
_entity.type
_entity.pdbx_description
1 polymer ?
#
loop_
_entity_poly.entity_id
_entity_poly.type
_entity_poly.pdbx_seq_one_letter_code
_entity_poly.pdbx_strand_id
1 'polypeptide(L)'
;IQGYRNSFLYNELPLFKPTKSIFIVDPTEERGINCRFGMKGVIAETHYDQSRNYIVLLGGQRRYILAHPRECQHMCLYDKNHPSGRHSAVDWIHPDVEKFPSFARGQ
;
A
#
# COMPACT_ATOMS: atom_id res chain seq x y z
N ILE A 1 23.53 -1.89 24.12
CA ILE A 1 22.79 -2.41 22.94
C ILE A 1 21.50 -3.00 23.48
N GLN A 2 20.42 -2.21 23.40
CA GLN A 2 19.15 -2.51 24.06
C GLN A 2 18.41 -3.60 23.28
N GLY A 3 18.11 -4.71 23.95
CA GLY A 3 17.51 -5.90 23.35
C GLY A 3 16.21 -5.57 22.61
N TYR A 4 16.11 -6.02 21.36
CA TYR A 4 14.90 -5.91 20.56
C TYR A 4 13.72 -6.49 21.35
N ARG A 5 12.73 -5.65 21.69
CA ARG A 5 11.52 -6.02 22.45
C ARG A 5 10.67 -7.14 21.81
N ASN A 6 11.00 -7.58 20.60
CA ASN A 6 10.28 -8.58 19.80
C ASN A 6 11.19 -9.66 19.22
N SER A 7 12.20 -10.14 19.96
CA SER A 7 13.19 -11.11 19.43
C SER A 7 12.56 -12.39 18.87
N PHE A 8 11.46 -12.88 19.47
CA PHE A 8 10.78 -14.10 19.02
C PHE A 8 10.24 -13.96 17.59
N LEU A 9 9.69 -12.79 17.23
CA LEU A 9 9.12 -12.55 15.90
C LEU A 9 10.18 -12.70 14.81
N TYR A 10 11.39 -12.20 15.07
CA TYR A 10 12.50 -12.30 14.13
C TYR A 10 13.17 -13.68 14.11
N ASN A 11 12.98 -14.49 15.15
CA ASN A 11 13.43 -15.88 15.15
C ASN A 11 12.48 -16.75 14.31
N GLU A 12 11.17 -16.56 14.47
CA GLU A 12 10.14 -17.32 13.73
C GLU A 12 9.97 -16.83 12.28
N LEU A 13 10.11 -15.52 12.05
CA LEU A 13 9.95 -14.88 10.73
C LEU A 13 11.18 -14.01 10.42
N PRO A 14 12.33 -14.63 10.06
CA PRO A 14 13.58 -13.91 9.82
C PRO A 14 13.49 -12.87 8.70
N LEU A 15 12.55 -13.04 7.77
CA LEU A 15 12.32 -12.10 6.67
C LEU A 15 11.93 -10.69 7.13
N PHE A 16 11.33 -10.56 8.32
CA PHE A 16 10.94 -9.27 8.89
C PHE A 16 12.04 -8.63 9.73
N LYS A 17 13.15 -9.33 9.95
CA LYS A 17 14.26 -8.77 10.70
C LYS A 17 14.78 -7.53 9.95
N PRO A 18 14.87 -6.35 10.59
CA PRO A 18 15.29 -5.10 9.95
C PRO A 18 16.79 -5.17 9.64
N THR A 19 17.10 -5.89 8.58
CA THR A 19 18.44 -6.13 8.04
C THR A 19 18.35 -5.96 6.54
N LYS A 20 19.41 -5.40 5.95
CA LYS A 20 19.44 -5.09 4.53
C LYS A 20 19.22 -6.37 3.72
N SER A 21 18.18 -6.39 2.90
CA SER A 21 17.78 -7.55 2.10
C SER A 21 17.03 -7.09 0.84
N ILE A 22 16.60 -8.04 0.01
CA ILE A 22 15.71 -7.72 -1.13
C ILE A 22 14.34 -7.20 -0.68
N PHE A 23 13.92 -7.56 0.55
CA PHE A 23 12.65 -7.16 1.14
C PHE A 23 12.74 -5.83 1.91
N ILE A 24 13.90 -5.56 2.53
CA ILE A 24 14.15 -4.35 3.33
C ILE A 24 15.37 -3.64 2.74
N VAL A 25 15.11 -2.58 1.97
CA VAL A 25 16.14 -1.78 1.28
C VAL A 25 16.96 -0.97 2.29
N ASP A 26 16.25 -0.27 3.17
CA ASP A 26 16.84 0.53 4.24
C ASP A 26 16.22 0.12 5.58
N PRO A 27 16.94 -0.63 6.43
CA PRO A 27 16.48 -1.02 7.75
C PRO A 27 16.16 0.13 8.70
N THR A 28 16.73 1.34 8.49
CA THR A 28 16.46 2.47 9.39
C THR A 28 15.12 3.14 9.11
N GLU A 29 14.57 2.92 7.92
CA GLU A 29 13.25 3.42 7.49
C GLU A 29 12.13 2.38 7.68
N GLU A 30 12.42 1.29 8.40
CA GLU A 30 11.44 0.26 8.73
C GLU A 30 10.36 0.82 9.67
N ARG A 31 9.09 0.73 9.25
CA ARG A 31 7.93 1.29 9.99
C ARG A 31 7.06 0.22 10.66
N GLY A 32 7.56 -1.01 10.81
CA GLY A 32 6.81 -2.13 11.39
C GLY A 32 6.03 -2.96 10.38
N ILE A 33 5.33 -3.96 10.94
CA ILE A 33 4.44 -4.88 10.21
C ILE A 33 3.00 -4.53 10.54
N ASN A 34 2.18 -4.35 9.50
CA ASN A 34 0.76 -4.08 9.66
C ASN A 34 -0.06 -5.36 9.41
N CYS A 35 -0.86 -5.77 10.39
CA CYS A 35 -1.83 -6.86 10.25
C CYS A 35 -3.23 -6.28 10.04
N ARG A 36 -3.94 -6.73 9.00
CA ARG A 36 -5.28 -6.24 8.66
C ARG A 36 -6.29 -7.38 8.70
N PHE A 37 -7.36 -7.19 9.47
CA PHE A 37 -8.54 -8.04 9.51
C PHE A 37 -9.73 -7.26 8.94
N GLY A 38 -10.62 -7.93 8.22
CA GLY A 38 -11.76 -7.26 7.60
C GLY A 38 -12.86 -8.23 7.20
N MET A 39 -14.08 -7.71 7.09
CA MET A 39 -15.25 -8.44 6.62
C MET A 39 -15.23 -8.59 5.08
N LYS A 40 -15.98 -9.57 4.56
CA LYS A 40 -16.18 -9.71 3.11
C LYS A 40 -16.76 -8.41 2.54
N GLY A 41 -16.15 -7.90 1.47
CA GLY A 41 -16.58 -6.67 0.80
C GLY A 41 -15.87 -5.40 1.27
N VAL A 42 -15.00 -5.44 2.29
CA VAL A 42 -14.19 -4.27 2.67
C VAL A 42 -13.30 -3.83 1.52
N ILE A 43 -13.37 -2.55 1.15
CA ILE A 43 -12.54 -1.92 0.11
C ILE A 43 -11.48 -1.05 0.79
N ALA A 44 -10.27 -1.07 0.24
CA ALA A 44 -9.27 -0.07 0.55
C ALA A 44 -9.18 0.82 -0.68
N GLU A 45 -9.49 2.11 -0.53
CA GLU A 45 -9.50 3.07 -1.63
C GLU A 45 -8.14 3.16 -2.31
N THR A 46 -8.14 3.47 -3.61
CA THR A 46 -6.90 3.46 -4.39
C THR A 46 -5.94 4.53 -3.91
N HIS A 47 -4.70 4.13 -3.61
CA HIS A 47 -3.63 5.01 -3.16
C HIS A 47 -2.27 4.44 -3.54
N TYR A 48 -1.21 5.23 -3.32
CA TYR A 48 0.16 4.74 -3.34
C TYR A 48 0.83 4.87 -1.97
N ASP A 49 1.74 3.94 -1.69
CA ASP A 49 2.58 3.94 -0.50
C ASP A 49 3.93 4.61 -0.76
N GLN A 50 4.51 5.22 0.28
CA GLN A 50 5.82 5.89 0.19
C GLN A 50 6.99 4.90 0.10
N SER A 51 6.78 3.66 0.55
CA SER A 51 7.79 2.61 0.60
C SER A 51 7.35 1.38 -0.19
N ARG A 52 8.28 0.43 -0.35
CA ARG A 52 7.95 -0.89 -0.86
C ARG A 52 7.03 -1.60 0.13
N ASN A 53 6.07 -2.36 -0.39
CA ASN A 53 5.07 -3.07 0.40
C ASN A 53 5.01 -4.53 -0.03
N TYR A 54 5.07 -5.45 0.93
CA TYR A 54 4.89 -6.89 0.73
C TYR A 54 3.63 -7.31 1.47
N ILE A 55 2.69 -7.92 0.75
CA ILE A 55 1.41 -8.33 1.31
C ILE A 55 1.31 -9.84 1.31
N VAL A 56 1.12 -10.42 2.50
CA VAL A 56 0.88 -11.85 2.68
C VAL A 56 -0.60 -12.05 3.06
N LEU A 57 -1.31 -12.87 2.29
CA LEU A 57 -2.70 -13.20 2.58
C LEU A 57 -2.74 -14.46 3.47
N LEU A 58 -3.06 -14.28 4.75
CA LEU A 58 -3.15 -15.39 5.71
C LEU A 58 -4.51 -16.10 5.69
N GLY A 59 -5.55 -15.47 5.13
CA GLY A 59 -6.89 -16.08 5.03
C GLY A 59 -7.84 -15.28 4.13
N GLY A 60 -8.81 -15.97 3.55
CA GLY A 60 -9.80 -15.39 2.64
C GLY A 60 -9.25 -15.11 1.23
N GLN A 61 -9.86 -14.15 0.53
CA GLN A 61 -9.47 -13.74 -0.81
C GLN A 61 -9.50 -12.21 -0.93
N ARG A 62 -8.57 -11.66 -1.71
CA ARG A 62 -8.47 -10.22 -1.97
C ARG A 62 -8.23 -9.98 -3.46
N ARG A 63 -9.04 -9.12 -4.07
CA ARG A 63 -8.78 -8.60 -5.43
C ARG A 63 -7.91 -7.35 -5.31
N TYR A 64 -6.77 -7.35 -6.00
CA TYR A 64 -5.90 -6.19 -6.12
C TYR A 64 -6.02 -5.63 -7.55
N ILE A 65 -6.19 -4.33 -7.66
CA ILE A 65 -6.15 -3.58 -8.93
C ILE A 65 -5.00 -2.59 -8.78
N LEU A 66 -4.02 -2.66 -9.68
CA LEU A 66 -2.78 -1.90 -9.60
C LEU A 66 -2.59 -1.15 -10.91
N ALA A 67 -2.12 0.10 -10.81
CA ALA A 67 -1.64 0.88 -11.95
C ALA A 67 -0.13 1.11 -11.82
N HIS A 68 0.54 1.24 -12.97
CA HIS A 68 1.97 1.57 -12.97
C HIS A 68 2.19 3.00 -12.43
N PRO A 69 3.26 3.30 -11.68
CA PRO A 69 3.50 4.65 -11.13
C PRO A 69 3.56 5.80 -12.15
N ARG A 70 3.82 5.50 -13.44
CA ARG A 70 3.74 6.49 -14.54
C ARG A 70 2.32 7.03 -14.72
N GLU A 71 1.31 6.24 -14.36
CA GLU A 71 -0.08 6.62 -14.49
C GLU A 71 -0.57 7.50 -13.35
N CYS A 72 0.24 7.78 -12.31
CA CYS A 72 -0.17 8.63 -11.19
C CYS A 72 -0.72 10.00 -11.62
N GLN A 73 -0.23 10.57 -12.72
CA GLN A 73 -0.74 11.82 -13.29
C GLN A 73 -2.17 11.71 -13.85
N HIS A 74 -2.64 10.49 -14.14
CA HIS A 74 -3.97 10.17 -14.62
C HIS A 74 -4.89 9.64 -13.51
N MET A 75 -4.36 9.32 -12.32
CA MET A 75 -5.13 8.75 -11.20
C MET A 75 -5.94 9.76 -10.39
N CYS A 76 -5.97 11.04 -10.79
CA CYS A 76 -6.74 12.10 -10.14
C CYS A 76 -6.58 12.09 -8.61
N LEU A 77 -5.33 12.07 -8.15
CA LEU A 77 -5.02 12.07 -6.72
C LEU A 77 -5.47 13.38 -6.09
N TYR A 78 -5.90 13.33 -4.83
CA TYR A 78 -6.14 14.55 -4.06
C TYR A 78 -4.88 15.42 -3.97
N ASP A 79 -5.07 16.73 -3.77
CA ASP A 79 -3.96 17.65 -3.55
C ASP A 79 -3.07 17.22 -2.39
N LYS A 80 -1.78 17.55 -2.45
CA LYS A 80 -0.79 17.16 -1.43
C LYS A 80 -1.13 17.64 -0.02
N ASN A 81 -1.85 18.76 0.09
CA ASN A 81 -2.28 19.34 1.37
C ASN A 81 -3.59 18.73 1.88
N HIS A 82 -4.27 17.92 1.07
CA HIS A 82 -5.46 17.19 1.49
C HIS A 82 -5.06 16.04 2.43
N PRO A 83 -5.84 15.73 3.48
CA PRO A 83 -5.57 14.60 4.38
C PRO A 83 -5.40 13.26 3.65
N SER A 84 -6.08 13.12 2.51
CA SER A 84 -6.02 11.95 1.63
C SER A 84 -5.15 12.17 0.39
N GLY A 85 -4.16 13.08 0.40
CA GLY A 85 -3.37 13.49 -0.77
C GLY A 85 -2.63 12.40 -1.57
N ARG A 86 -2.59 11.16 -1.07
CA ARG A 86 -2.07 9.98 -1.78
C ARG A 86 -3.14 9.06 -2.37
N HIS A 87 -4.41 9.39 -2.17
CA HIS A 87 -5.55 8.62 -2.63
C HIS A 87 -6.13 9.23 -3.91
N SER A 88 -6.67 8.38 -4.77
CA SER A 88 -7.46 8.79 -5.91
C SER A 88 -8.79 9.39 -5.44
N ALA A 89 -9.26 10.44 -6.11
CA ALA A 89 -10.60 10.98 -5.93
C ALA A 89 -11.66 10.22 -6.75
N VAL A 90 -11.26 9.24 -7.56
CA VAL A 90 -12.13 8.46 -8.46
C VAL A 90 -12.54 7.16 -7.77
N ASP A 91 -13.80 6.76 -7.91
CA ASP A 91 -14.23 5.38 -7.66
C ASP A 91 -13.74 4.50 -8.81
N TRP A 92 -12.75 3.63 -8.55
CA TRP A 92 -12.16 2.77 -9.58
C TRP A 92 -13.10 1.65 -10.04
N ILE A 93 -14.16 1.36 -9.30
CA ILE A 93 -15.15 0.34 -9.68
C ILE A 93 -16.16 0.95 -10.65
N HIS A 94 -16.57 2.20 -10.42
CA HIS A 94 -17.52 2.92 -11.26
C HIS A 94 -17.00 4.34 -11.58
N PRO A 95 -15.97 4.46 -12.46
CA PRO A 95 -15.32 5.74 -12.71
C PRO A 95 -16.22 6.70 -13.47
N ASP A 96 -16.41 7.90 -12.91
CA ASP A 96 -17.04 9.03 -13.60
C ASP A 96 -16.01 9.72 -14.50
N VAL A 97 -15.92 9.25 -15.75
CA VAL A 97 -14.97 9.77 -16.73
C VAL A 97 -15.36 11.13 -17.31
N GLU A 98 -16.61 11.57 -17.14
CA GLU A 98 -17.01 12.93 -17.51
C GLU A 98 -16.42 13.93 -16.51
N LYS A 99 -16.47 13.61 -15.21
CA LYS A 99 -15.85 14.40 -14.15
C LYS A 99 -14.32 14.25 -14.11
N PHE A 100 -13.80 13.06 -14.41
CA PHE A 100 -12.37 12.73 -14.35
C PHE A 100 -11.84 12.22 -15.70
N PRO A 101 -11.83 13.06 -16.76
CA PRO A 101 -11.49 12.61 -18.11
C PRO A 101 -10.04 12.12 -18.24
N SER A 102 -9.13 12.58 -17.37
CA SER A 102 -7.76 12.06 -17.36
C SER A 102 -7.67 10.60 -16.96
N PHE A 103 -8.60 10.10 -16.14
CA PHE A 103 -8.59 8.74 -15.62
C PHE A 103 -8.74 7.68 -16.72
N ALA A 104 -9.54 7.97 -17.74
CA ALA A 104 -9.74 7.08 -18.89
C ALA A 104 -8.46 6.82 -19.71
N ARG A 105 -7.42 7.66 -19.56
CA ARG A 105 -6.14 7.50 -20.28
C ARG A 105 -5.13 6.63 -19.55
N GLY A 106 -5.28 6.45 -18.24
CA GLY A 106 -4.32 5.77 -17.38
C GLY A 106 -4.67 4.32 -17.05
N GLN A 107 -5.59 3.71 -17.81
CA GLN A 107 -6.02 2.32 -17.64
C GLN A 107 -5.16 1.35 -18.46
#